data_AF-A0AAF0QE71-F1
#
_entry.id   AF-A0AAF0QE71-F1
#
_cell.length_a   1.000
_cell.length_b   1.000
_cell.length_c   1.000
_cell.angle_alpha   90.00
_cell.angle_beta   90.00
_cell.angle_gamma   90.00
#
_symmetry.space_group_name_H-M   'P 1'
#
loop_
_entity.id
_entity.type
_entity.pdbx_description
1 polymer ?
#
loop_
_entity_poly.entity_id
_entity_poly.type
_entity_poly.pdbx_seq_one_letter_code
_entity_poly.pdbx_strand_id
1 'polypeptide(L)'
;MSESLAGNRFLIGYALSSQKINTFMKDSLVIHARDRGVDLIPIDLDKPLIEQGPFDCVIHKLYDTEWRKQLEEFSLQSPTTLIIDPVNAVEKLQNRVSMLEFVNELKIEHLETPL
;
A
#
# COMPACT_ATOMS: atom_id res chain seq x y z
N MET A 1 36.81 -14.64 -0.66
CA MET A 1 35.50 -14.92 -1.28
C MET A 1 34.47 -14.75 -0.18
N SER A 2 33.94 -13.55 -0.03
CA SER A 2 32.93 -13.21 0.96
C SER A 2 31.57 -13.48 0.33
N GLU A 3 30.91 -14.57 0.75
CA GLU A 3 29.50 -14.78 0.48
C GLU A 3 28.74 -13.54 0.97
N SER A 4 28.11 -12.81 0.05
CA SER A 4 27.18 -11.77 0.46
C SER A 4 25.98 -12.48 1.07
N LEU A 5 25.73 -12.22 2.35
CA LEU A 5 24.41 -12.35 2.94
C LEU A 5 23.51 -11.29 2.29
N ALA A 6 23.16 -11.46 1.01
CA ALA A 6 22.07 -10.72 0.40
C ALA A 6 20.77 -11.28 1.00
N GLY A 7 20.48 -10.89 2.24
CA GLY A 7 19.18 -11.20 2.86
C GLY A 7 18.08 -10.72 1.92
N ASN A 8 17.06 -11.56 1.71
CA ASN A 8 15.95 -11.26 0.80
C ASN A 8 15.46 -9.83 1.03
N ARG A 9 15.61 -8.99 0.00
CA ARG A 9 15.10 -7.62 0.02
C ARG A 9 13.61 -7.66 -0.26
N PHE A 10 12.83 -6.84 0.44
CA PHE A 10 11.40 -6.70 0.18
C PHE A 10 11.17 -5.70 -0.97
N LEU A 11 10.47 -6.14 -2.00
CA LEU A 11 10.07 -5.33 -3.15
C LEU A 11 8.66 -4.78 -2.89
N ILE A 12 8.60 -3.48 -2.60
CA ILE A 12 7.34 -2.80 -2.29
C ILE A 12 6.98 -1.87 -3.45
N GLY A 13 6.00 -2.28 -4.25
CA GLY A 13 5.39 -1.43 -5.26
C GLY A 13 4.58 -0.31 -4.60
N TYR A 14 4.69 0.94 -5.07
CA TYR A 14 3.85 2.03 -4.59
C TYR A 14 3.14 2.78 -5.71
N ALA A 15 1.85 3.06 -5.51
CA ALA A 15 1.00 3.83 -6.39
C ALA A 15 0.35 4.98 -5.60
N LEU A 16 0.85 6.20 -5.80
CA LEU A 16 0.43 7.39 -5.05
C LEU A 16 0.15 8.54 -6.01
N SER A 17 -0.71 9.48 -5.62
CA SER A 17 -0.90 10.71 -6.40
C SER A 17 0.42 11.49 -6.52
N SER A 18 0.61 12.23 -7.61
CA SER A 18 1.85 12.99 -7.86
C SER A 18 2.16 13.97 -6.72
N GLN A 19 1.13 14.58 -6.12
CA GLN A 19 1.27 15.45 -4.94
C GLN A 19 1.84 14.69 -3.74
N LYS A 20 1.39 13.44 -3.52
CA LYS A 20 1.90 12.60 -2.45
C LYS A 20 3.31 12.11 -2.72
N ILE A 21 3.65 11.73 -3.96
CA ILE A 21 5.03 11.36 -4.31
C ILE A 21 5.96 12.52 -3.97
N ASN A 22 5.62 13.74 -4.40
CA ASN A 22 6.44 14.93 -4.15
C ASN A 22 6.61 15.27 -2.67
N THR A 23 5.65 14.94 -1.81
CA THR A 23 5.68 15.30 -0.38
C THR A 23 6.17 14.17 0.52
N PHE A 24 5.88 12.92 0.16
CA PHE A 24 6.12 11.73 0.99
C PHE A 24 7.34 10.93 0.54
N MET A 25 7.54 10.76 -0.78
CA MET A 25 8.65 9.95 -1.32
C MET A 25 9.94 10.77 -1.42
N LYS A 26 10.40 11.26 -0.28
CA LYS A 26 11.67 11.99 -0.15
C LYS A 26 12.84 11.02 -0.15
N ASP A 27 14.00 11.49 -0.61
CA ASP A 27 15.24 10.70 -0.62
C ASP A 27 15.57 10.11 0.75
N SER A 28 15.28 10.85 1.83
CA SER A 28 15.48 10.37 3.20
C SER A 28 14.71 9.08 3.49
N LEU A 29 13.45 8.97 3.03
CA LEU A 29 12.64 7.76 3.20
C LEU A 29 13.19 6.63 2.32
N VAL A 30 13.50 6.91 1.06
CA VAL A 30 13.97 5.91 0.10
C VAL A 30 15.30 5.31 0.53
N ILE A 31 16.24 6.14 0.96
CA ILE A 31 17.55 5.71 1.49
C ILE A 31 17.36 4.90 2.76
N HIS A 32 16.54 5.40 3.70
CA HIS A 32 16.28 4.71 4.97
C HIS A 32 15.65 3.33 4.79
N ALA A 33 14.72 3.20 3.83
CA ALA A 33 14.10 1.92 3.47
C ALA A 33 15.14 0.97 2.83
N ARG A 34 15.95 1.47 1.90
CA ARG A 34 16.98 0.69 1.22
C ARG A 34 17.98 0.09 2.20
N ASP A 35 18.43 0.88 3.17
CA ASP A 35 19.36 0.48 4.23
C ASP A 35 18.77 -0.59 5.16
N ARG A 36 17.44 -0.74 5.16
CA ARG A 36 16.68 -1.77 5.91
C ARG A 36 16.24 -2.94 5.04
N GLY A 37 16.78 -3.07 3.83
CA GLY A 37 16.44 -4.18 2.95
C GLY A 37 15.10 -4.03 2.23
N VAL A 38 14.57 -2.81 2.13
CA VAL A 38 13.30 -2.53 1.45
C VAL A 38 13.55 -1.69 0.20
N ASP A 39 13.11 -2.18 -0.95
CA ASP A 39 13.11 -1.42 -2.20
C ASP A 39 11.70 -0.88 -2.48
N LEU A 40 11.58 0.45 -2.45
CA LEU A 40 10.35 1.14 -2.84
C LEU A 40 10.36 1.37 -4.35
N ILE A 41 9.45 0.72 -5.06
CA ILE A 41 9.39 0.70 -6.53
C ILE A 41 8.14 1.47 -6.98
N PRO A 42 8.27 2.57 -7.75
CA PRO A 42 7.10 3.25 -8.29
C PRO A 42 6.38 2.32 -9.28
N ILE A 43 5.06 2.20 -9.12
CA ILE A 43 4.20 1.50 -10.08
C ILE A 43 3.88 2.46 -11.23
N ASP A 44 4.09 1.98 -12.45
CA ASP A 44 3.74 2.66 -13.68
C ASP A 44 2.23 2.48 -13.94
N LEU A 45 1.45 3.55 -13.79
CA LEU A 45 -0.01 3.50 -13.95
C LEU A 45 -0.45 3.36 -15.41
N ASP A 46 0.46 3.54 -16.37
CA ASP A 46 0.20 3.36 -17.80
C ASP A 46 0.37 1.90 -18.27
N LYS A 47 0.77 1.00 -17.36
CA LYS A 47 0.94 -0.44 -17.62
C LYS A 47 0.09 -1.28 -16.68
N PRO A 48 -0.33 -2.50 -17.09
CA PRO A 48 -1.03 -3.41 -16.19
C PRO A 48 -0.20 -3.73 -14.95
N LEU A 49 -0.79 -3.63 -13.76
CA LEU A 49 -0.11 -3.94 -12.49
C LEU A 49 0.46 -5.37 -12.45
N ILE A 50 -0.25 -6.33 -13.04
CA ILE A 50 0.16 -7.74 -13.07
C ILE A 50 1.49 -7.98 -13.79
N GLU A 51 1.90 -7.08 -14.69
CA GLU A 51 3.13 -7.19 -15.46
C GLU A 51 4.35 -6.57 -14.76
N GLN A 52 4.16 -5.89 -13.63
CA GLN A 52 5.20 -5.08 -12.98
C GLN A 52 5.83 -5.75 -11.76
N GLY A 53 5.31 -6.90 -11.34
CA GLY A 53 5.83 -7.69 -10.23
C GLY A 53 7.09 -8.50 -10.58
N PRO A 54 7.58 -9.33 -9.64
CA PRO A 54 6.94 -9.66 -8.37
C PRO A 54 7.07 -8.53 -7.34
N PHE A 55 6.02 -8.37 -6.51
CA PHE A 55 6.04 -7.52 -5.33
C PHE A 55 5.75 -8.35 -4.09
N ASP A 56 6.44 -8.07 -2.99
CA ASP A 56 6.08 -8.60 -1.67
C ASP A 56 4.90 -7.82 -1.08
N CYS A 57 4.81 -6.53 -1.43
CA CYS A 57 3.74 -5.63 -1.00
C CYS A 57 3.43 -4.58 -2.07
N VAL A 58 2.17 -4.18 -2.16
CA VAL A 58 1.71 -3.00 -2.91
C VAL A 58 1.12 -2.00 -1.92
N ILE A 59 1.69 -0.80 -1.86
CA ILE A 59 1.15 0.33 -1.09
C ILE A 59 0.46 1.27 -2.06
N HIS A 60 -0.80 1.63 -1.80
CA HIS A 60 -1.52 2.51 -2.72
C HIS A 60 -2.34 3.58 -2.00
N LYS A 61 -2.54 4.69 -2.71
CA LYS A 61 -3.51 5.72 -2.33
C LYS A 61 -4.07 6.39 -3.57
N LEU A 62 -4.76 5.58 -4.37
CA LEU A 62 -5.54 5.97 -5.53
C LEU A 62 -6.95 5.39 -5.38
N TYR A 63 -7.95 6.06 -5.94
CA TYR A 63 -9.36 5.75 -5.69
C TYR A 63 -10.18 5.63 -6.98
N ASP A 64 -9.54 5.72 -8.14
CA ASP A 64 -10.23 5.55 -9.41
C ASP A 64 -10.62 4.09 -9.65
N THR A 65 -11.72 3.90 -10.37
CA THR A 65 -12.33 2.58 -10.60
C THR A 65 -11.39 1.63 -11.36
N GLU A 66 -10.57 2.16 -12.26
CA GLU A 66 -9.65 1.34 -13.06
C GLU A 66 -8.52 0.81 -12.19
N TRP A 67 -7.89 1.65 -11.37
CA TRP A 67 -6.88 1.22 -10.41
C TRP A 67 -7.42 0.15 -9.44
N ARG A 68 -8.65 0.36 -8.94
CA ARG A 68 -9.31 -0.64 -8.08
C ARG A 68 -9.43 -2.00 -8.78
N LYS A 69 -9.89 -2.00 -10.03
CA LYS A 69 -10.05 -3.23 -10.81
C LYS A 69 -8.69 -3.94 -10.99
N GLN A 70 -7.63 -3.18 -11.28
CA GLN A 70 -6.28 -3.73 -11.37
C GLN A 70 -5.81 -4.35 -10.05
N LEU A 71 -6.09 -3.72 -8.90
CA LEU A 71 -5.76 -4.29 -7.58
C LEU A 71 -6.51 -5.60 -7.30
N GLU A 72 -7.80 -5.66 -7.64
CA GLU A 72 -8.62 -6.87 -7.45
C GLU A 72 -8.10 -8.02 -8.34
N GLU A 73 -7.82 -7.76 -9.61
CA GLU A 73 -7.24 -8.74 -10.54
C GLU A 73 -5.85 -9.19 -10.10
N PHE A 74 -5.02 -8.26 -9.63
CA PHE A 74 -3.68 -8.56 -9.12
C PHE A 74 -3.74 -9.41 -7.85
N SER A 75 -4.65 -9.12 -6.92
CA SER A 75 -4.83 -9.89 -5.68
C SER A 75 -5.21 -11.35 -5.93
N LEU A 76 -5.96 -11.62 -7.00
CA LEU A 76 -6.36 -12.99 -7.36
C LEU A 76 -5.18 -13.79 -7.93
N GLN A 77 -4.29 -13.13 -8.67
CA GLN A 77 -3.15 -13.77 -9.33
C GLN A 77 -1.90 -13.84 -8.45
N SER A 78 -1.79 -12.93 -7.48
CA SER A 78 -0.67 -12.85 -6.53
C SER A 78 -1.17 -12.92 -5.08
N PRO A 79 -1.75 -14.05 -4.63
CA PRO A 79 -2.40 -14.16 -3.32
C PRO A 79 -1.44 -14.02 -2.13
N THR A 80 -0.13 -14.14 -2.37
CA THR A 80 0.92 -13.95 -1.35
C THR A 80 1.38 -12.50 -1.21
N THR A 81 1.03 -11.63 -2.16
CA THR A 81 1.40 -10.21 -2.11
C THR A 81 0.43 -9.45 -1.23
N LEU A 82 0.96 -8.67 -0.28
CA LEU A 82 0.15 -7.83 0.59
C LEU A 82 -0.30 -6.56 -0.16
N ILE A 83 -1.58 -6.19 -0.06
CA ILE A 83 -2.09 -4.91 -0.58
C ILE A 83 -2.45 -4.03 0.60
N ILE A 84 -1.77 -2.88 0.71
CA ILE A 84 -1.93 -1.92 1.78
C ILE A 84 -2.50 -0.60 1.22
N ASP A 85 -3.69 -0.18 1.60
CA ASP A 85 -4.69 -0.89 2.42
C ASP A 85 -5.57 -1.82 1.55
N PRO A 86 -6.20 -2.87 2.12
CA PRO A 86 -7.17 -3.69 1.40
C PRO A 86 -8.27 -2.84 0.79
N VAL A 87 -8.65 -3.15 -0.46
CA VAL A 87 -9.62 -2.37 -1.24
C VAL A 87 -10.93 -2.15 -0.48
N ASN A 88 -11.47 -3.21 0.13
CA ASN A 88 -12.72 -3.16 0.91
C ASN A 88 -12.63 -2.29 2.18
N ALA A 89 -11.45 -2.17 2.79
CA ALA A 89 -11.24 -1.32 3.95
C ALA A 89 -11.20 0.16 3.56
N VAL A 90 -10.57 0.46 2.42
CA VAL A 90 -10.49 1.81 1.86
C VAL A 90 -11.87 2.36 1.50
N GLU A 91 -12.75 1.54 0.92
CA GLU A 91 -14.11 1.96 0.52
C GLU A 91 -14.93 2.52 1.67
N LYS A 92 -14.83 1.91 2.87
CA LYS A 92 -15.55 2.35 4.07
C LYS A 92 -15.19 3.78 4.48
N LEU A 93 -13.99 4.23 4.12
CA LEU A 93 -13.45 5.54 4.48
C LEU A 93 -13.74 6.63 3.44
N GLN A 94 -14.33 6.29 2.28
CA GLN A 94 -14.60 7.28 1.23
C GLN A 94 -15.85 8.11 1.49
N ASN A 95 -16.79 7.61 2.30
CA ASN A 95 -18.00 8.33 2.69
C ASN A 95 -17.97 8.61 4.20
N ARG A 96 -18.25 9.86 4.59
CA ARG A 96 -18.25 10.26 6.00
C ARG A 96 -19.31 9.53 6.82
N VAL A 97 -20.47 9.23 6.23
CA VAL A 97 -21.54 8.47 6.89
C VAL A 97 -21.05 7.05 7.17
N SER A 98 -20.58 6.32 6.16
CA SER A 98 -20.08 4.94 6.35
C SER A 98 -18.88 4.88 7.29
N MET A 99 -18.01 5.89 7.25
CA MET A 99 -16.88 6.01 8.16
C MET A 99 -17.34 6.17 9.61
N LEU A 100 -18.29 7.08 9.87
CA LEU A 100 -18.80 7.32 11.23
C LEU A 100 -19.64 6.15 11.75
N GLU A 101 -20.41 5.50 10.87
CA GLU A 101 -21.11 4.25 11.19
C GLU A 101 -20.12 3.18 11.63
N PHE A 102 -19.02 2.99 10.89
CA PHE A 102 -17.97 2.05 11.27
C PHE A 102 -17.32 2.42 12.62
N VAL A 103 -17.07 3.71 12.88
CA VAL A 103 -16.55 4.17 14.18
C VAL A 103 -17.49 3.83 15.33
N ASN A 104 -18.80 3.97 15.15
CA ASN A 104 -19.79 3.63 16.17
C ASN A 104 -19.80 2.12 16.52
N GLU A 105 -19.39 1.27 15.58
CA GLU A 105 -19.29 -0.18 15.78
C GLU A 105 -17.98 -0.62 16.47
N LEU A 106 -16.99 0.28 16.58
CA LEU A 106 -15.72 -0.04 17.18
C LEU A 106 -15.86 -0.32 18.68
N LYS A 107 -15.50 -1.54 19.08
CA LYS A 107 -15.37 -1.92 20.49
C LYS A 107 -13.95 -1.63 20.96
N ILE A 108 -13.70 -0.38 21.34
CA ILE A 108 -12.39 0.01 21.89
C ILE A 108 -12.51 -0.03 23.41
N GLU A 109 -11.94 -1.07 24.03
CA GLU A 109 -11.79 -1.14 25.48
C GLU A 109 -10.75 -0.09 25.91
N HIS A 110 -11.03 0.64 27.00
CA HIS A 110 -10.19 1.72 27.56
C HIS A 110 -10.15 3.08 26.82
N LEU A 111 -11.22 3.49 26.14
CA LEU A 111 -11.41 4.91 25.83
C LEU A 111 -11.73 5.68 27.13
N GLU A 112 -10.72 6.35 27.72
CA GLU A 112 -10.90 7.20 28.91
C GLU A 112 -11.76 8.46 28.64
N THR A 113 -12.19 8.67 27.39
CA THR A 113 -13.08 9.75 26.97
C THR A 113 -14.20 9.25 26.06
N PRO A 114 -15.46 9.64 26.27
CA PRO A 114 -16.54 9.39 25.31
C PRO A 114 -16.29 10.15 24.01
N LEU A 115 -16.63 9.54 22.87
CA LEU A 115 -16.70 10.20 21.56
C LEU A 115 -17.91 11.13 21.46
#